data_AF-A0A949ENW9-F1
#
_entry.id   AF-A0A949ENW9-F1
#
_cell.length_a   1.000
_cell.length_b   1.000
_cell.length_c   1.000
_cell.angle_alpha   90.00
_cell.angle_beta   90.00
_cell.angle_gamma   90.00
#
_symmetry.space_group_name_H-M   'P 1'
#
loop_
_entity.id
_entity.type
_entity.pdbx_description
1 polymer ?
#
loop_
_entity_poly.entity_id
_entity_poly.type
_entity_poly.pdbx_seq_one_letter_code
_entity_poly.pdbx_strand_id
1 'polypeptide(L)'
;MTKVIKIILIVIMCFVVAYGIKIAYGVWVFNNVSAEDQLKIIESKYERCLSEGGDDCEDILIWGLNKTLETQAQELMVVVLDKTISEDERWFALQLFYTLSKNDGEFLSKETGEFYFAIANDKENPKSLRETAAKYLLGAKSKDKAVKELQTKVLESPEASSEYKREAIKAVASSGDEDAIDILLKTLEDTDPSITLKASGSLLGQWPEIKDRVPDLLKFAFDETKPLLARSEIIGLFESFAIYYDYKDSQAIKELPALLNHSHYGIRSEVARTLKVLTGKEYQIKPGTEDEVLEMFGLE
;
A
#
# COMPACT_ATOMS: atom_id res chain seq x y z
N MET A 1 21.49 -11.63 -61.75
CA MET A 1 20.28 -11.03 -61.12
C MET A 1 19.89 -9.79 -61.95
N THR A 2 18.87 -9.91 -62.79
CA THR A 2 18.52 -8.94 -63.85
C THR A 2 18.09 -7.60 -63.27
N LYS A 3 18.44 -6.48 -63.91
CA LYS A 3 18.09 -5.10 -63.48
C LYS A 3 16.61 -4.93 -63.11
N VAL A 4 15.73 -5.67 -63.78
CA VAL A 4 14.28 -5.71 -63.53
C VAL A 4 13.95 -6.16 -62.11
N ILE A 5 14.61 -7.18 -61.58
CA ILE A 5 14.39 -7.68 -60.21
C ILE A 5 14.78 -6.61 -59.18
N LYS A 6 15.88 -5.88 -59.42
CA LYS A 6 16.31 -4.79 -58.52
C LYS A 6 15.29 -3.64 -58.49
N ILE A 7 14.72 -3.27 -59.65
CA ILE A 7 13.70 -2.21 -59.73
C ILE A 7 12.43 -2.62 -58.98
N ILE A 8 11.97 -3.86 -59.18
CA ILE A 8 10.79 -4.40 -58.48
C ILE A 8 11.00 -4.39 -56.96
N LEU A 9 12.17 -4.84 -56.48
CA LEU A 9 12.50 -4.82 -55.05
C LEU A 9 12.53 -3.41 -54.45
N ILE A 10 13.08 -2.43 -55.18
CA ILE A 10 13.08 -1.03 -54.74
C ILE A 10 11.66 -0.48 -54.63
N VAL A 11 10.80 -0.76 -55.62
CA VAL A 11 9.40 -0.32 -55.61
C VAL A 11 8.64 -0.95 -54.43
N ILE A 12 8.80 -2.26 -54.20
CA ILE A 12 8.20 -2.95 -53.05
C ILE A 12 8.68 -2.33 -51.74
N MET A 13 10.00 -2.09 -51.58
CA MET A 13 10.53 -1.41 -50.39
C MET A 13 9.93 -0.01 -50.20
N CYS A 14 9.78 0.79 -51.25
CA CYS A 14 9.16 2.10 -51.16
C CYS A 14 7.69 2.02 -50.69
N PHE A 15 6.92 1.04 -51.18
CA PHE A 15 5.55 0.82 -50.72
C PHE A 15 5.48 0.37 -49.26
N VAL A 16 6.36 -0.56 -48.84
CA VAL A 16 6.43 -1.02 -47.45
C VAL A 16 6.79 0.13 -46.51
N VAL A 17 7.79 0.95 -46.88
CA VAL A 17 8.20 2.12 -46.08
C VAL A 17 7.08 3.16 -46.00
N ALA A 18 6.45 3.50 -47.13
CA ALA A 18 5.34 4.46 -47.16
C ALA A 18 4.14 3.99 -46.33
N TYR A 19 3.80 2.70 -46.42
CA TYR A 19 2.73 2.10 -45.64
C TYR A 19 3.06 2.09 -44.14
N GLY A 20 4.30 1.75 -43.78
CA GLY A 20 4.80 1.83 -42.40
C GLY A 20 4.75 3.24 -41.83
N ILE A 21 5.16 4.26 -42.59
CA ILE A 21 5.06 5.67 -42.19
C ILE A 21 3.60 6.08 -41.96
N LYS A 22 2.69 5.66 -42.85
CA LYS A 22 1.25 5.98 -42.71
C LYS A 22 0.65 5.36 -41.44
N ILE A 23 0.99 4.12 -41.12
CA ILE A 23 0.57 3.46 -39.87
C ILE A 23 1.14 4.20 -38.67
N ALA A 24 2.45 4.45 -38.65
CA ALA A 24 3.12 5.12 -37.56
C ALA A 24 2.54 6.52 -37.30
N TYR A 25 2.30 7.29 -38.37
CA TYR A 25 1.66 8.59 -38.29
C TYR A 25 0.22 8.48 -37.78
N GLY A 26 -0.55 7.51 -38.26
CA GLY A 26 -1.92 7.27 -37.79
C GLY A 26 -2.00 6.92 -36.30
N VAL A 27 -1.09 6.07 -35.81
CA VAL A 27 -0.97 5.74 -34.37
C VAL A 27 -0.52 6.97 -33.58
N TRP A 28 0.43 7.74 -34.11
CA TRP A 28 0.90 8.97 -33.46
C TRP A 28 -0.22 10.00 -33.33
N VAL A 29 -1.02 10.24 -34.38
CA VAL A 29 -2.17 11.17 -34.31
C VAL A 29 -3.19 10.65 -33.28
N PHE A 30 -3.50 9.35 -33.32
CA PHE A 30 -4.46 8.75 -32.41
C PHE A 30 -4.06 8.92 -30.92
N ASN A 31 -2.78 8.72 -30.61
CA ASN A 31 -2.27 8.85 -29.24
C ASN A 31 -2.17 10.30 -28.74
N ASN A 32 -2.39 11.31 -29.59
CA ASN A 32 -2.25 12.73 -29.23
C ASN A 32 -3.59 13.50 -29.29
N VAL A 33 -4.71 12.80 -29.41
CA VAL A 33 -6.05 13.40 -29.31
C VAL A 33 -6.74 12.93 -28.02
N SER A 34 -7.79 13.66 -27.63
CA SER A 34 -8.56 13.37 -26.42
C SER A 34 -9.19 11.98 -26.47
N ALA A 35 -9.49 11.39 -25.31
CA ALA A 35 -10.22 10.12 -25.25
C ALA A 35 -11.57 10.20 -26.00
N GLU A 36 -12.26 11.33 -25.94
CA GLU A 36 -13.50 11.57 -26.69
C GLU A 36 -13.27 11.52 -28.21
N ASP A 37 -12.22 12.17 -28.71
CA ASP A 37 -11.91 12.16 -30.13
C ASP A 37 -11.39 10.79 -30.60
N GLN A 38 -10.70 10.05 -29.73
CA GLN A 38 -10.35 8.66 -29.99
C GLN A 38 -11.60 7.80 -30.19
N LEU A 39 -12.65 7.94 -29.37
CA LEU A 39 -13.91 7.21 -29.54
C LEU A 39 -14.54 7.49 -30.91
N LYS A 40 -14.62 8.76 -31.32
CA LYS A 40 -15.13 9.14 -32.65
C LYS A 40 -14.33 8.50 -33.78
N ILE A 41 -12.99 8.47 -33.65
CA ILE A 41 -12.10 7.83 -34.63
C ILE A 41 -12.33 6.32 -34.68
N ILE A 42 -12.48 5.65 -33.53
CA ILE A 42 -12.72 4.22 -33.43
C ILE A 42 -14.07 3.86 -34.06
N GLU A 43 -15.12 4.58 -33.70
CA GLU A 43 -16.47 4.39 -34.24
C GLU A 43 -16.46 4.47 -35.77
N SER A 44 -15.87 5.53 -36.33
CA SER A 44 -15.73 5.70 -37.78
C SER A 44 -14.91 4.59 -38.45
N LYS A 45 -13.83 4.12 -37.81
CA LYS A 45 -13.00 3.02 -38.34
C LYS A 45 -13.74 1.69 -38.31
N TYR A 46 -14.46 1.41 -37.23
CA TYR A 46 -15.23 0.20 -37.02
C TYR A 46 -16.39 0.11 -38.03
N GLU A 47 -17.18 1.18 -38.18
CA GLU A 47 -18.28 1.24 -39.16
C GLU A 47 -17.78 1.02 -40.59
N ARG A 48 -16.66 1.65 -40.97
CA ARG A 48 -16.06 1.44 -42.28
C ARG A 48 -15.62 -0.01 -42.48
N CYS A 49 -14.95 -0.61 -41.49
CA CYS A 49 -14.53 -2.00 -41.55
C CYS A 49 -15.71 -2.95 -41.79
N LEU A 50 -16.82 -2.73 -41.06
CA LEU A 50 -18.06 -3.48 -41.26
C LEU A 50 -18.63 -3.27 -42.67
N SER A 51 -18.63 -2.04 -43.17
CA SER A 51 -19.16 -1.72 -44.51
C SER A 51 -18.33 -2.33 -45.66
N GLU A 52 -17.03 -2.53 -45.42
CA GLU A 52 -16.09 -3.12 -46.38
C GLU A 52 -16.03 -4.66 -46.27
N GLY A 53 -16.74 -5.26 -45.30
CA GLY A 53 -16.76 -6.71 -45.08
C GLY A 53 -15.43 -7.25 -44.52
N GLY A 54 -14.74 -6.48 -43.69
CA GLY A 54 -13.49 -6.89 -43.05
C GLY A 54 -13.69 -7.95 -41.96
N ASP A 55 -12.73 -8.87 -41.82
CA ASP A 55 -12.83 -9.99 -40.88
C ASP A 55 -12.35 -9.63 -39.44
N ASP A 56 -11.52 -8.59 -39.28
CA ASP A 56 -10.86 -8.23 -38.00
C ASP A 56 -11.44 -6.95 -37.35
N CYS A 57 -12.71 -6.61 -37.61
CA CYS A 57 -13.28 -5.35 -37.12
C CYS A 57 -13.39 -5.29 -35.58
N GLU A 58 -13.61 -6.44 -34.92
CA GLU A 58 -13.66 -6.53 -33.47
C GLU A 58 -12.29 -6.25 -32.82
N ASP A 59 -11.20 -6.70 -33.44
CA ASP A 59 -9.84 -6.42 -32.95
C ASP A 59 -9.52 -4.92 -33.00
N ILE A 60 -9.98 -4.22 -34.04
CA ILE A 60 -9.86 -2.75 -34.14
C ILE A 60 -10.59 -2.07 -32.99
N LEU A 61 -11.81 -2.54 -32.68
CA LEU A 61 -12.63 -2.00 -31.60
C LEU A 61 -11.98 -2.24 -30.23
N ILE A 62 -11.57 -3.49 -29.95
CA ILE A 62 -10.92 -3.86 -28.68
C ILE A 62 -9.62 -3.07 -28.49
N TRP A 63 -8.74 -3.06 -29.50
CA TRP A 63 -7.48 -2.31 -29.42
C TRP A 63 -7.73 -0.81 -29.19
N GLY A 64 -8.68 -0.24 -29.93
CA GLY A 64 -9.05 1.17 -29.82
C GLY A 64 -9.58 1.52 -28.43
N LEU A 65 -10.57 0.78 -27.95
CA LEU A 65 -11.18 1.01 -26.64
C LEU A 65 -10.17 0.88 -25.50
N ASN A 66 -9.28 -0.11 -25.55
CA ASN A 66 -8.20 -0.24 -24.55
C ASN A 66 -7.30 0.99 -24.52
N LYS A 67 -6.92 1.53 -25.69
CA LYS A 67 -6.11 2.75 -25.77
C LYS A 67 -6.86 4.01 -25.32
N THR A 68 -8.16 4.07 -25.56
CA THR A 68 -9.01 5.14 -25.05
C THR A 68 -9.14 5.12 -23.54
N LEU A 69 -9.28 3.94 -22.94
CA LEU A 69 -9.30 3.82 -21.48
C LEU A 69 -7.97 4.25 -20.84
N GLU A 70 -6.83 3.90 -21.44
CA GLU A 70 -5.51 4.40 -21.02
C GLU A 70 -5.44 5.94 -21.10
N THR A 71 -5.89 6.52 -22.21
CA THR A 71 -5.89 7.97 -22.42
C THR A 71 -6.81 8.68 -21.42
N GLN A 72 -8.00 8.13 -21.18
CA GLN A 72 -8.95 8.66 -20.21
C GLN A 72 -8.39 8.62 -18.78
N ALA A 73 -7.66 7.56 -18.42
CA ALA A 73 -6.98 7.50 -17.12
C ALA A 73 -5.93 8.62 -16.98
N GLN A 74 -5.14 8.89 -18.02
CA GLN A 74 -4.17 9.99 -18.02
C GLN A 74 -4.83 11.36 -17.92
N GLU A 75 -5.92 11.59 -18.67
CA GLU A 75 -6.70 12.83 -18.58
C GLU A 75 -7.24 13.06 -17.16
N LEU A 76 -7.72 12.00 -16.50
CA LEU A 76 -8.17 12.09 -15.10
C LEU A 76 -7.03 12.42 -14.15
N MET A 77 -5.83 11.89 -14.35
CA MET A 77 -4.66 12.28 -13.54
C MET A 77 -4.40 13.79 -13.63
N VAL A 78 -4.51 14.37 -14.84
CA VAL A 78 -4.36 15.82 -15.05
C VAL A 78 -5.43 16.59 -14.26
N VAL A 79 -6.69 16.16 -14.33
CA VAL A 79 -7.79 16.78 -13.56
C VAL A 79 -7.51 16.73 -12.05
N VAL A 80 -7.06 15.59 -11.53
CA VAL A 80 -6.76 15.44 -10.10
C VAL A 80 -5.61 16.35 -9.65
N LEU A 81 -4.61 16.59 -10.50
CA LEU A 81 -3.45 17.42 -10.18
C LEU A 81 -3.71 18.93 -10.34
N ASP A 82 -4.73 19.32 -11.11
CA ASP A 82 -5.07 20.73 -11.32
C ASP A 82 -5.78 21.31 -10.09
N LYS A 83 -5.07 22.14 -9.33
CA LYS A 83 -5.59 22.81 -8.13
C LYS A 83 -6.60 23.92 -8.43
N THR A 84 -6.80 24.31 -9.69
CA THR A 84 -7.84 25.28 -10.09
C THR A 84 -9.22 24.64 -10.20
N ILE A 85 -9.28 23.31 -10.32
CA ILE A 85 -10.49 22.50 -10.33
C ILE A 85 -11.00 22.31 -8.89
N SER A 86 -12.32 22.22 -8.71
CA SER A 86 -12.93 22.07 -7.39
C SER A 86 -12.52 20.77 -6.70
N GLU A 87 -12.53 20.76 -5.36
CA GLU A 87 -12.23 19.57 -4.57
C GLU A 87 -13.10 18.37 -4.97
N ASP A 88 -14.40 18.59 -5.14
CA ASP A 88 -15.36 17.53 -5.47
C ASP A 88 -15.06 16.91 -6.85
N GLU A 89 -14.74 17.73 -7.85
CA GLU A 89 -14.39 17.26 -9.20
C GLU A 89 -13.06 16.50 -9.19
N ARG A 90 -12.05 17.02 -8.48
CA ARG A 90 -10.76 16.33 -8.32
C ARG A 90 -10.91 15.01 -7.60
N TRP A 91 -11.74 14.96 -6.56
CA TRP A 91 -12.02 13.75 -5.81
C TRP A 91 -12.77 12.72 -6.66
N PHE A 92 -13.80 13.14 -7.40
CA PHE A 92 -14.51 12.26 -8.33
C PHE A 92 -13.59 11.71 -9.42
N ALA A 93 -12.74 12.56 -10.00
CA ALA A 93 -11.74 12.15 -10.99
C ALA A 93 -10.77 11.11 -10.42
N LEU A 94 -10.34 11.26 -9.16
CA LEU A 94 -9.47 10.30 -8.47
C LEU A 94 -10.15 8.94 -8.30
N GLN A 95 -11.45 8.91 -7.98
CA GLN A 95 -12.20 7.66 -7.87
C GLN A 95 -12.37 6.95 -9.22
N LEU A 96 -12.68 7.72 -10.26
CA LEU A 96 -12.80 7.18 -11.61
C LEU A 96 -11.46 6.66 -12.12
N PHE A 97 -10.37 7.42 -11.89
CA PHE A 97 -9.02 6.98 -12.20
C PHE A 97 -8.69 5.67 -11.50
N TYR A 98 -9.01 5.54 -10.21
CA TYR A 98 -8.81 4.28 -9.48
C TYR A 98 -9.52 3.11 -10.15
N THR A 99 -10.79 3.31 -10.54
CA THR A 99 -11.59 2.29 -11.24
C THR A 99 -10.95 1.88 -12.57
N LEU A 100 -10.47 2.85 -13.35
CA LEU A 100 -9.84 2.59 -14.66
C LEU A 100 -8.43 2.00 -14.53
N SER A 101 -7.68 2.38 -13.50
CA SER A 101 -6.31 1.92 -13.27
C SER A 101 -6.23 0.47 -12.77
N LYS A 102 -7.37 -0.10 -12.36
CA LYS A 102 -7.47 -1.49 -11.90
C LYS A 102 -7.54 -2.44 -13.09
N ASN A 103 -6.38 -2.75 -13.69
CA ASN A 103 -6.27 -3.84 -14.66
C ASN A 103 -6.37 -5.22 -13.97
N ASP A 104 -6.67 -6.27 -14.76
CA ASP A 104 -6.91 -7.69 -14.39
C ASP A 104 -5.79 -8.42 -13.60
N GLY A 105 -4.88 -7.70 -12.96
CA GLY A 105 -3.71 -8.24 -12.28
C GLY A 105 -3.48 -7.79 -10.84
N GLU A 106 -4.41 -7.08 -10.17
CA GLU A 106 -4.34 -6.64 -8.75
C GLU A 106 -3.10 -5.81 -8.32
N PHE A 107 -2.10 -5.62 -9.18
CA PHE A 107 -0.82 -4.99 -8.84
C PHE A 107 -0.75 -3.54 -9.33
N LEU A 108 -0.43 -2.65 -8.40
CA LEU A 108 -0.19 -1.24 -8.70
C LEU A 108 1.11 -1.05 -9.48
N SER A 109 1.05 -0.29 -10.58
CA SER A 109 2.26 0.14 -11.29
C SER A 109 3.03 1.19 -10.47
N LYS A 110 4.33 1.32 -10.73
CA LYS A 110 5.17 2.36 -10.11
C LYS A 110 4.61 3.76 -10.35
N GLU A 111 4.23 4.07 -11.59
CA GLU A 111 3.71 5.39 -11.98
C GLU A 111 2.42 5.72 -11.23
N THR A 112 1.50 4.75 -11.16
CA THR A 112 0.25 4.89 -10.40
C THR A 112 0.52 5.06 -8.89
N GLY A 113 1.55 4.39 -8.36
CA GLY A 113 1.98 4.53 -6.97
C GLY A 113 2.56 5.88 -6.65
N GLU A 114 3.44 6.40 -7.51
CA GLU A 114 3.99 7.74 -7.39
C GLU A 114 2.89 8.81 -7.46
N PHE A 115 1.90 8.62 -8.32
CA PHE A 115 0.72 9.49 -8.42
C PHE A 115 -0.08 9.53 -7.11
N TYR A 116 -0.49 8.37 -6.58
CA TYR A 116 -1.24 8.34 -5.32
C TYR A 116 -0.42 8.86 -4.14
N PHE A 117 0.87 8.54 -4.08
CA PHE A 117 1.78 9.04 -3.04
C PHE A 117 1.90 10.57 -3.08
N ALA A 118 2.08 11.14 -4.28
CA ALA A 118 2.18 12.59 -4.45
C ALA A 118 0.92 13.31 -3.96
N ILE A 119 -0.26 12.77 -4.29
CA ILE A 119 -1.53 13.34 -3.82
C ILE A 119 -1.64 13.23 -2.31
N ALA A 120 -1.38 12.05 -1.75
CA ALA A 120 -1.50 11.77 -0.32
C ALA A 120 -0.59 12.65 0.54
N ASN A 121 0.61 13.00 0.05
CA ASN A 121 1.63 13.69 0.82
C ASN A 121 1.72 15.21 0.54
N ASP A 122 0.99 15.74 -0.44
CA ASP A 122 0.95 17.18 -0.71
C ASP A 122 -0.02 17.89 0.26
N LYS A 123 0.52 18.70 1.19
CA LYS A 123 -0.25 19.39 2.23
C LYS A 123 -1.26 20.40 1.72
N GLU A 124 -1.07 20.89 0.49
CA GLU A 124 -2.00 21.80 -0.15
C GLU A 124 -3.25 21.07 -0.68
N ASN A 125 -3.22 19.73 -0.74
CA ASN A 125 -4.40 18.97 -1.12
C ASN A 125 -5.41 18.88 0.04
N PRO A 126 -6.72 18.97 -0.27
CA PRO A 126 -7.76 18.73 0.69
C PRO A 126 -7.59 17.39 1.39
N LYS A 127 -8.00 17.33 2.67
CA LYS A 127 -7.90 16.11 3.47
C LYS A 127 -8.54 14.94 2.72
N SER A 128 -9.80 15.07 2.29
CA SER A 128 -10.56 14.05 1.53
C SER A 128 -9.77 13.40 0.38
N LEU A 129 -9.07 14.22 -0.42
CA LEU A 129 -8.28 13.79 -1.56
C LEU A 129 -7.02 13.03 -1.13
N ARG A 130 -6.33 13.54 -0.10
CA ARG A 130 -5.21 12.84 0.53
C ARG A 130 -5.63 11.49 1.10
N GLU A 131 -6.79 11.42 1.76
CA GLU A 131 -7.30 10.19 2.38
C GLU A 131 -7.56 9.12 1.34
N THR A 132 -8.20 9.55 0.26
CA THR A 132 -8.60 8.66 -0.83
C THR A 132 -7.38 8.12 -1.56
N ALA A 133 -6.40 8.98 -1.88
CA ALA A 133 -5.16 8.56 -2.54
C ALA A 133 -4.31 7.64 -1.66
N ALA A 134 -4.15 7.96 -0.37
CA ALA A 134 -3.44 7.09 0.57
C ALA A 134 -4.11 5.71 0.65
N LYS A 135 -5.43 5.66 0.80
CA LYS A 135 -6.19 4.41 0.81
C LYS A 135 -5.97 3.57 -0.45
N TYR A 136 -5.94 4.20 -1.63
CA TYR A 136 -5.69 3.50 -2.89
C TYR A 136 -4.26 2.97 -3.00
N LEU A 137 -3.27 3.75 -2.57
CA LEU A 137 -1.88 3.31 -2.52
C LEU A 137 -1.70 2.12 -1.57
N LEU A 138 -2.28 2.18 -0.36
CA LEU A 138 -2.09 1.19 0.70
C LEU A 138 -2.93 -0.07 0.50
N GLY A 139 -4.12 0.05 -0.09
CA GLY A 139 -5.01 -1.08 -0.38
C GLY A 139 -4.59 -1.92 -1.58
N ALA A 140 -3.66 -1.42 -2.39
CA ALA A 140 -3.20 -2.14 -3.57
C ALA A 140 -2.07 -3.12 -3.23
N LYS A 141 -2.12 -4.31 -3.85
CA LYS A 141 -0.96 -5.19 -3.87
C LYS A 141 0.08 -4.59 -4.81
N SER A 142 1.36 -4.77 -4.56
CA SER A 142 2.41 -4.50 -5.55
C SER A 142 3.56 -5.47 -5.42
N LYS A 143 4.11 -5.91 -6.56
CA LYS A 143 5.41 -6.59 -6.62
C LYS A 143 6.56 -5.59 -6.80
N ASP A 144 6.24 -4.33 -7.06
CA ASP A 144 7.24 -3.30 -7.29
C ASP A 144 7.77 -2.78 -5.94
N LYS A 145 9.07 -2.96 -5.72
CA LYS A 145 9.75 -2.51 -4.51
C LYS A 145 9.58 -1.00 -4.29
N ALA A 146 9.56 -0.19 -5.35
CA ALA A 146 9.37 1.25 -5.23
C ALA A 146 7.97 1.56 -4.66
N VAL A 147 6.93 0.85 -5.09
CA VAL A 147 5.58 1.04 -4.53
C VAL A 147 5.53 0.65 -3.06
N LYS A 148 6.19 -0.44 -2.67
CA LYS A 148 6.28 -0.85 -1.26
C LYS A 148 7.03 0.19 -0.41
N GLU A 149 8.11 0.76 -0.93
CA GLU A 149 8.81 1.88 -0.28
C GLU A 149 7.91 3.12 -0.11
N LEU A 150 7.07 3.43 -1.10
CA LEU A 150 6.09 4.51 -0.98
C LEU A 150 5.04 4.21 0.09
N GLN A 151 4.51 2.98 0.14
CA GLN A 151 3.55 2.54 1.16
C GLN A 151 4.14 2.70 2.58
N THR A 152 5.42 2.34 2.78
CA THR A 152 6.13 2.53 4.04
C THR A 152 6.30 4.01 4.38
N LYS A 153 6.69 4.86 3.42
CA LYS A 153 6.84 6.30 3.63
C LYS A 153 5.56 6.99 4.09
N VAL A 154 4.38 6.46 3.71
CA VAL A 154 3.10 7.00 4.18
C VAL A 154 2.92 6.84 5.70
N LEU A 155 3.48 5.79 6.33
CA LEU A 155 3.45 5.65 7.80
C LEU A 155 4.21 6.75 8.52
N GLU A 156 5.27 7.27 7.88
CA GLU A 156 6.13 8.30 8.45
C GLU A 156 5.59 9.71 8.20
N SER A 157 4.50 9.85 7.46
CA SER A 157 3.90 11.15 7.16
C SER A 157 3.27 11.75 8.42
N PRO A 158 3.71 12.94 8.88
CA PRO A 158 3.11 13.60 10.04
C PRO A 158 1.66 14.04 9.78
N GLU A 159 1.25 14.12 8.52
CA GLU A 159 -0.12 14.44 8.11
C GLU A 159 -1.03 13.21 8.01
N ALA A 160 -0.50 12.00 8.16
CA ALA A 160 -1.30 10.79 8.09
C ALA A 160 -2.30 10.73 9.26
N SER A 161 -3.58 10.65 8.93
CA SER A 161 -4.62 10.42 9.94
C SER A 161 -4.47 9.01 10.52
N SER A 162 -5.04 8.77 11.69
CA SER A 162 -5.02 7.45 12.33
C SER A 162 -5.63 6.37 11.44
N GLU A 163 -6.65 6.70 10.65
CA GLU A 163 -7.23 5.76 9.70
C GLU A 163 -6.22 5.33 8.62
N TYR A 164 -5.40 6.26 8.12
CA TYR A 164 -4.38 5.93 7.12
C TYR A 164 -3.30 5.07 7.70
N LYS A 165 -2.80 5.43 8.88
CA LYS A 165 -1.76 4.66 9.56
C LYS A 165 -2.22 3.23 9.78
N ARG A 166 -3.50 3.02 10.15
CA ARG A 166 -4.09 1.68 10.27
C ARG A 166 -4.12 0.90 8.96
N GLU A 167 -4.46 1.53 7.84
CA GLU A 167 -4.41 0.86 6.52
C GLU A 167 -2.97 0.59 6.09
N ALA A 168 -2.04 1.49 6.38
CA ALA A 168 -0.64 1.32 6.03
C ALA A 168 0.01 0.20 6.85
N ILE A 169 -0.33 0.09 8.13
CA ILE A 169 0.06 -1.05 8.97
C ILE A 169 -0.42 -2.38 8.36
N LYS A 170 -1.65 -2.45 7.84
CA LYS A 170 -2.15 -3.66 7.17
C LYS A 170 -1.38 -3.96 5.88
N ALA A 171 -1.08 -2.94 5.09
CA ALA A 171 -0.32 -3.06 3.85
C ALA A 171 1.09 -3.61 4.12
N VAL A 172 1.80 -3.01 5.08
CA VAL A 172 3.13 -3.48 5.54
C VAL A 172 3.06 -4.92 6.02
N ALA A 173 2.09 -5.25 6.88
CA ALA A 173 1.92 -6.61 7.40
C ALA A 173 1.61 -7.65 6.31
N SER A 174 0.99 -7.24 5.21
CA SER A 174 0.63 -8.11 4.08
C SER A 174 1.69 -8.15 2.97
N SER A 175 2.73 -7.32 3.07
CA SER A 175 3.73 -7.13 2.01
C SER A 175 4.63 -8.35 1.80
N GLY A 176 4.82 -9.15 2.84
CA GLY A 176 5.80 -10.25 2.90
C GLY A 176 7.26 -9.77 2.82
N ASP A 177 7.53 -8.48 3.06
CA ASP A 177 8.89 -7.93 3.07
C ASP A 177 9.62 -8.30 4.37
N GLU A 178 10.93 -8.59 4.27
CA GLU A 178 11.78 -8.93 5.42
C GLU A 178 11.80 -7.82 6.48
N ASP A 179 11.68 -6.56 6.05
CA ASP A 179 11.73 -5.38 6.91
C ASP A 179 10.38 -5.06 7.58
N ALA A 180 9.30 -5.79 7.27
CA ALA A 180 7.96 -5.50 7.77
C ALA A 180 7.90 -5.50 9.31
N ILE A 181 8.61 -6.44 9.95
CA ILE A 181 8.69 -6.52 11.42
C ILE A 181 9.33 -5.26 12.00
N ASP A 182 10.42 -4.76 11.40
CA ASP A 182 11.14 -3.58 11.90
C ASP A 182 10.29 -2.31 11.77
N ILE A 183 9.56 -2.18 10.67
CA ILE A 183 8.61 -1.07 10.45
C ILE A 183 7.48 -1.13 11.49
N LEU A 184 6.91 -2.31 11.74
CA LEU A 184 5.85 -2.48 12.73
C LEU A 184 6.34 -2.22 14.16
N LEU A 185 7.56 -2.65 14.51
CA LEU A 185 8.17 -2.35 15.81
C LEU A 185 8.37 -0.84 16.01
N LYS A 186 8.85 -0.12 14.99
CA LYS A 186 8.94 1.34 15.03
C LYS A 186 7.55 1.99 15.17
N THR A 187 6.52 1.41 14.55
CA THR A 187 5.15 1.94 14.57
C THR A 187 4.48 1.81 15.94
N LEU A 188 4.95 0.91 16.82
CA LEU A 188 4.46 0.83 18.20
C LEU A 188 4.73 2.12 18.99
N GLU A 189 5.72 2.91 18.58
CA GLU A 189 6.11 4.17 19.22
C GLU A 189 5.21 5.35 18.83
N ASP A 190 4.13 5.11 18.09
CA ASP A 190 3.15 6.14 17.75
C ASP A 190 2.44 6.67 19.01
N THR A 191 2.09 7.96 18.99
CA THR A 191 1.40 8.64 20.09
C THR A 191 -0.08 8.27 20.17
N ASP A 192 -0.68 7.78 19.09
CA ASP A 192 -2.07 7.32 19.08
C ASP A 192 -2.15 5.85 19.52
N PRO A 193 -2.78 5.56 20.67
CA PRO A 193 -2.92 4.18 21.18
C PRO A 193 -3.54 3.21 20.18
N SER A 194 -4.46 3.67 19.33
CA SER A 194 -5.10 2.83 18.31
C SER A 194 -4.12 2.36 17.23
N ILE A 195 -3.04 3.11 17.00
CA ILE A 195 -1.97 2.76 16.06
C ILE A 195 -1.03 1.74 16.69
N THR A 196 -0.63 1.96 17.95
CA THR A 196 0.18 1.01 18.71
C THR A 196 -0.51 -0.36 18.80
N LEU A 197 -1.79 -0.40 19.18
CA LEU A 197 -2.58 -1.64 19.24
C LEU A 197 -2.66 -2.33 17.87
N LYS A 198 -2.85 -1.55 16.80
CA LYS A 198 -2.93 -2.09 15.44
C LYS A 198 -1.59 -2.67 14.98
N ALA A 199 -0.47 -2.02 15.29
CA ALA A 199 0.87 -2.50 14.98
C ALA A 199 1.21 -3.79 15.76
N SER A 200 0.89 -3.84 17.06
CA SER A 200 1.02 -5.03 17.92
C SER A 200 0.27 -6.23 17.34
N GLY A 201 -1.02 -6.05 17.00
CA GLY A 201 -1.82 -7.10 16.37
C GLY A 201 -1.28 -7.54 15.01
N SER A 202 -0.70 -6.62 14.23
CA SER A 202 -0.05 -6.96 12.96
C SER A 202 1.26 -7.74 13.15
N LEU A 203 2.05 -7.46 14.19
CA LEU A 203 3.25 -8.23 14.55
C LEU A 203 2.92 -9.69 14.85
N LEU A 204 1.81 -9.95 15.56
CA LEU A 204 1.32 -11.31 15.79
C LEU A 204 1.05 -12.05 14.47
N GLY A 205 0.51 -11.33 13.48
CA GLY A 205 0.27 -11.85 12.13
C GLY A 205 1.53 -12.12 11.31
N GLN A 206 2.71 -11.64 11.72
CA GLN A 206 4.01 -11.92 11.08
C GLN A 206 4.61 -13.26 11.53
N TRP A 207 3.77 -14.20 11.97
CA TRP A 207 4.20 -15.56 12.24
C TRP A 207 4.39 -16.33 10.92
N PRO A 208 5.45 -17.15 10.76
CA PRO A 208 6.41 -17.59 11.80
C PRO A 208 7.64 -16.71 12.01
N GLU A 209 7.89 -15.69 11.20
CA GLU A 209 9.14 -14.91 11.17
C GLU A 209 9.40 -14.18 12.49
N ILE A 210 8.34 -13.67 13.13
CA ILE A 210 8.44 -12.92 14.39
C ILE A 210 9.03 -13.74 15.55
N LYS A 211 8.92 -15.07 15.52
CA LYS A 211 9.45 -15.95 16.58
C LYS A 211 10.98 -15.84 16.70
N ASP A 212 11.66 -15.59 15.59
CA ASP A 212 13.12 -15.51 15.55
C ASP A 212 13.62 -14.14 16.03
N ARG A 213 12.69 -13.21 16.30
CA ARG A 213 12.95 -11.84 16.78
C ARG A 213 12.73 -11.67 18.28
N VAL A 214 12.53 -12.76 19.04
CA VAL A 214 12.35 -12.72 20.50
C VAL A 214 13.41 -11.87 21.23
N PRO A 215 14.72 -11.95 20.92
CA PRO A 215 15.71 -11.09 21.58
C PRO A 215 15.45 -9.60 21.38
N ASP A 216 14.99 -9.20 20.19
CA ASP A 216 14.67 -7.80 19.88
C ASP A 216 13.38 -7.36 20.57
N LEU A 217 12.37 -8.24 20.64
CA LEU A 217 11.13 -8.00 21.39
C LEU A 217 11.42 -7.80 22.89
N LEU A 218 12.26 -8.66 23.48
CA LEU A 218 12.68 -8.49 24.88
C LEU A 218 13.45 -7.19 25.05
N LYS A 219 14.42 -6.90 24.18
CA LYS A 219 15.14 -5.61 24.22
C LYS A 219 14.18 -4.42 24.18
N PHE A 220 13.15 -4.46 23.33
CA PHE A 220 12.12 -3.42 23.26
C PHE A 220 11.32 -3.32 24.56
N ALA A 221 10.84 -4.43 25.12
CA ALA A 221 10.07 -4.44 26.37
C ALA A 221 10.86 -3.88 27.57
N PHE A 222 12.17 -4.11 27.61
CA PHE A 222 13.06 -3.64 28.68
C PHE A 222 13.61 -2.22 28.46
N ASP A 223 13.39 -1.61 27.30
CA ASP A 223 13.86 -0.26 27.01
C ASP A 223 12.93 0.80 27.63
N GLU A 224 13.36 1.37 28.75
CA GLU A 224 12.63 2.43 29.48
C GLU A 224 12.40 3.71 28.66
N THR A 225 13.08 3.88 27.51
CA THR A 225 12.83 5.02 26.62
C THR A 225 11.61 4.82 25.72
N LYS A 226 11.07 3.59 25.64
CA LYS A 226 9.90 3.26 24.81
C LYS A 226 8.59 3.60 25.54
N PRO A 227 7.52 3.97 24.80
CA PRO A 227 6.22 4.23 25.41
C PRO A 227 5.71 3.04 26.23
N LEU A 228 5.08 3.32 27.37
CA LEU A 228 4.60 2.29 28.29
C LEU A 228 3.63 1.31 27.63
N LEU A 229 2.68 1.83 26.84
CA LEU A 229 1.72 1.00 26.09
C LEU A 229 2.45 0.08 25.11
N ALA A 230 3.40 0.61 24.33
CA ALA A 230 4.18 -0.18 23.37
C ALA A 230 4.94 -1.33 24.06
N ARG A 231 5.56 -1.07 25.20
CA ARG A 231 6.26 -2.09 26.00
C ARG A 231 5.29 -3.15 26.51
N SER A 232 4.14 -2.73 27.04
CA SER A 232 3.08 -3.64 27.50
C SER A 232 2.58 -4.54 26.37
N GLU A 233 2.32 -3.98 25.19
CA GLU A 233 1.88 -4.73 24.01
C GLU A 233 2.90 -5.79 23.57
N ILE A 234 4.19 -5.46 23.59
CA ILE A 234 5.24 -6.46 23.29
C ILE A 234 5.29 -7.58 24.34
N ILE A 235 5.05 -7.27 25.62
CA ILE A 235 4.98 -8.30 26.65
C ILE A 235 3.79 -9.23 26.40
N GLY A 236 2.61 -8.65 26.13
CA GLY A 236 1.40 -9.40 25.78
C GLY A 236 1.50 -10.21 24.50
N LEU A 237 2.42 -9.85 23.61
CA LEU A 237 2.69 -10.62 22.40
C LEU A 237 3.23 -12.02 22.73
N PHE A 238 4.06 -12.17 23.77
CA PHE A 238 4.53 -13.50 24.22
C PHE A 238 3.39 -14.37 24.76
N GLU A 239 2.42 -13.78 25.44
CA GLU A 239 1.21 -14.49 25.84
C GLU A 239 0.41 -14.94 24.61
N SER A 240 0.25 -14.05 23.64
CA SER A 240 -0.43 -14.35 22.39
C SER A 240 0.27 -15.48 21.63
N PHE A 241 1.60 -15.51 21.62
CA PHE A 241 2.36 -16.61 21.01
C PHE A 241 2.06 -17.95 21.68
N ALA A 242 1.94 -17.98 23.00
CA ALA A 242 1.60 -19.19 23.74
C ALA A 242 0.15 -19.63 23.50
N ILE A 243 -0.80 -18.69 23.40
CA ILE A 243 -2.21 -18.99 23.18
C ILE A 243 -2.47 -19.47 21.74
N TYR A 244 -1.94 -18.75 20.74
CA TYR A 244 -2.28 -19.00 19.33
C TYR A 244 -1.36 -20.00 18.65
N TYR A 245 -0.10 -20.13 19.10
CA TYR A 245 0.91 -20.96 18.44
C TYR A 245 1.54 -22.02 19.36
N ASP A 246 1.07 -22.17 20.61
CA ASP A 246 1.67 -23.02 21.64
C ASP A 246 3.19 -22.78 21.82
N TYR A 247 3.62 -21.54 21.54
CA TYR A 247 5.03 -21.17 21.57
C TYR A 247 5.37 -20.49 22.90
N LYS A 248 6.17 -21.19 23.71
CA LYS A 248 6.61 -20.72 25.03
C LYS A 248 8.11 -20.52 25.02
N ASP A 249 8.53 -19.30 24.67
CA ASP A 249 9.95 -19.01 24.55
C ASP A 249 10.68 -19.06 25.91
N SER A 250 11.81 -19.78 25.93
CA SER A 250 12.59 -20.00 27.15
C SER A 250 13.34 -18.74 27.63
N GLN A 251 13.73 -17.86 26.72
CA GLN A 251 14.39 -16.61 27.04
C GLN A 251 13.39 -15.64 27.67
N ALA A 252 12.18 -15.52 27.11
CA ALA A 252 11.10 -14.71 27.68
C ALA A 252 10.73 -15.19 29.09
N ILE A 253 10.59 -16.50 29.31
CA ILE A 253 10.31 -17.08 30.65
C ILE A 253 11.42 -16.72 31.66
N LYS A 254 12.68 -16.65 31.21
CA LYS A 254 13.83 -16.36 32.05
C LYS A 254 13.94 -14.87 32.39
N GLU A 255 13.67 -13.99 31.42
CA GLU A 255 13.96 -12.55 31.52
C GLU A 255 12.78 -11.74 32.07
N LEU A 256 11.55 -11.99 31.60
CA LEU A 256 10.35 -11.26 32.03
C LEU A 256 10.13 -11.17 33.56
N PRO A 257 10.50 -12.16 34.40
CA PRO A 257 10.35 -12.04 35.85
C PRO A 257 11.02 -10.79 36.47
N ALA A 258 12.04 -10.22 35.82
CA ALA A 258 12.68 -8.98 36.28
C ALA A 258 11.71 -7.77 36.27
N LEU A 259 10.68 -7.79 35.42
CA LEU A 259 9.69 -6.72 35.29
C LEU A 259 8.50 -6.83 36.26
N LEU A 260 8.40 -7.89 37.06
CA LEU A 260 7.33 -8.06 38.05
C LEU A 260 7.34 -6.98 39.15
N ASN A 261 8.49 -6.33 39.36
CA ASN A 261 8.67 -5.24 40.33
C ASN A 261 8.84 -3.87 39.64
N HIS A 262 8.46 -3.74 38.38
CA HIS A 262 8.55 -2.49 37.63
C HIS A 262 7.73 -1.36 38.30
N SER A 263 8.13 -0.10 38.11
CA SER A 263 7.49 1.07 38.73
C SER A 263 6.02 1.20 38.31
N HIS A 264 5.73 1.03 37.02
CA HIS A 264 4.38 1.13 36.47
C HIS A 264 3.59 -0.17 36.62
N TYR A 265 2.35 -0.07 37.12
CA TYR A 265 1.45 -1.20 37.33
C TYR A 265 1.13 -1.96 36.04
N GLY A 266 0.94 -1.27 34.92
CA GLY A 266 0.65 -1.91 33.62
C GLY A 266 1.65 -2.98 33.25
N ILE A 267 2.94 -2.65 33.33
CA ILE A 267 4.03 -3.59 33.07
C ILE A 267 3.99 -4.76 34.06
N ARG A 268 3.82 -4.52 35.36
CA ARG A 268 3.76 -5.60 36.36
C ARG A 268 2.60 -6.57 36.07
N SER A 269 1.43 -6.02 35.81
CA SER A 269 0.19 -6.76 35.55
C SER A 269 0.32 -7.61 34.30
N GLU A 270 0.82 -7.01 33.23
CA GLU A 270 0.97 -7.68 31.95
C GLU A 270 2.01 -8.80 31.98
N VAL A 271 3.14 -8.57 32.68
CA VAL A 271 4.17 -9.59 32.89
C VAL A 271 3.64 -10.75 33.73
N ALA A 272 2.88 -10.48 34.80
CA ALA A 272 2.32 -11.53 35.64
C ALA A 272 1.31 -12.39 34.87
N ARG A 273 0.45 -11.76 34.06
CA ARG A 273 -0.51 -12.43 33.16
C ARG A 273 0.22 -13.31 32.15
N THR A 274 1.20 -12.73 31.46
CA THR A 274 2.02 -13.43 30.47
C THR A 274 2.75 -14.63 31.08
N LEU A 275 3.45 -14.45 32.19
CA LEU A 275 4.17 -15.54 32.87
C LEU A 275 3.24 -16.62 33.40
N LYS A 276 2.01 -16.29 33.82
CA LYS A 276 1.01 -17.30 34.19
C LYS A 276 0.66 -18.19 33.01
N VAL A 277 0.48 -17.65 31.81
CA VAL A 277 0.22 -18.44 30.61
C VAL A 277 1.44 -19.26 30.19
N LEU A 278 2.64 -18.67 30.24
CA LEU A 278 3.87 -19.34 29.84
C LEU A 278 4.27 -20.48 30.79
N THR A 279 4.08 -20.30 32.10
CA THR A 279 4.63 -21.21 33.13
C THR A 279 3.57 -21.98 33.93
N GLY A 280 2.31 -21.56 33.89
CA GLY A 280 1.23 -22.07 34.73
C GLY A 280 1.28 -21.61 36.20
N LYS A 281 2.23 -20.75 36.58
CA LYS A 281 2.40 -20.26 37.95
C LYS A 281 1.72 -18.90 38.14
N GLU A 282 1.13 -18.68 39.30
CA GLU A 282 0.66 -17.34 39.67
C GLU A 282 1.81 -16.51 40.24
N TYR A 283 1.87 -15.25 39.82
CA TYR A 283 2.87 -14.29 40.26
C TYR A 283 2.17 -13.16 41.01
N GLN A 284 2.56 -12.97 42.28
CA GLN A 284 2.04 -11.90 43.12
C GLN A 284 2.71 -10.58 42.73
N ILE A 285 1.91 -9.54 42.48
CA ILE A 285 2.39 -8.19 42.14
C ILE A 285 1.76 -7.16 43.07
N LYS A 286 2.45 -6.05 43.27
CA LYS A 286 1.87 -4.90 43.96
C LYS A 286 0.74 -4.30 43.11
N PRO A 287 -0.49 -4.16 43.63
CA PRO A 287 -1.60 -3.56 42.90
C PRO A 287 -1.28 -2.10 42.55
N GLY A 288 -1.83 -1.64 41.43
CA GLY A 288 -1.76 -0.25 41.00
C GLY A 288 -2.82 0.61 41.67
N THR A 289 -2.57 1.91 41.67
CA THR A 289 -3.56 2.95 41.92
C THR A 289 -4.43 3.18 40.67
N GLU A 290 -5.57 3.86 40.84
CA GLU A 290 -6.47 4.19 39.72
C GLU A 290 -5.78 5.09 38.69
N ASP A 291 -4.98 6.06 39.16
CA ASP A 291 -4.19 6.97 38.32
C ASP A 291 -3.14 6.21 37.48
N GLU A 292 -2.44 5.22 38.05
CA GLU A 292 -1.48 4.38 37.31
C GLU A 292 -2.13 3.52 36.22
N VAL A 293 -3.43 3.23 36.33
CA VAL A 293 -4.19 2.51 35.29
C VAL A 293 -4.55 3.44 34.14
N LEU A 294 -4.95 4.68 34.45
CA LEU A 294 -5.33 5.69 33.46
C LEU A 294 -4.11 6.22 32.67
N GLU A 295 -2.97 6.40 33.34
CA GLU A 295 -1.70 6.83 32.73
C GLU A 295 -1.27 5.94 31.54
N MET A 296 -1.54 4.63 31.62
CA MET A 296 -1.16 3.67 30.57
C MET A 296 -1.85 3.94 29.23
N PHE A 297 -3.08 4.46 29.26
CA PHE A 297 -3.87 4.75 28.07
C PHE A 297 -3.79 6.21 27.63
N GLY A 298 -2.98 7.03 28.31
CA GLY A 298 -2.89 8.46 28.06
C GLY A 298 -4.22 9.18 28.28
N LEU A 299 -5.04 8.69 29.21
CA LEU A 299 -6.32 9.27 29.59
C LEU A 299 -6.10 10.04 30.91
N GLU A 300 -6.10 11.37 30.86
CA GLU A 300 -6.17 12.24 32.04
C GLU A 300 -7.63 12.53 32.44
#